data_AF-A0A7K2KL54-F1
#
_entry.id   AF-A0A7K2KL54-F1
#
_cell.length_a   1.000
_cell.length_b   1.000
_cell.length_c   1.000
_cell.angle_alpha   90.00
_cell.angle_beta   90.00
_cell.angle_gamma   90.00
#
_symmetry.space_group_name_H-M   'P 1'
#
loop_
_entity.id
_entity.type
_entity.pdbx_description
1 polymer ?
#
loop_
_entity_poly.entity_id
_entity_poly.type
_entity_poly.pdbx_seq_one_letter_code
_entity_poly.pdbx_strand_id
1 'polypeptide(L)'
;MSNDNVAVLTTLNAAVLVIGTVQYTQMLRRSHEANHALSRERNVTRARLLDAMSRGVEPPVADLLALRDRRVRQAIPPSLLSLLWFVICFMLLSSQLAMLRWIGTADVGPAPELARFCYVTTPGAISALVTEGLLASSVRFLAERRRIRRDFWEQYSDQQREDLRAATRAARPPIPVHTPPLALANSPAPQPTTNPPIEPTTP
;
A
#
# COMPACT_ATOMS: atom_id res chain seq x y z
N MET A 1 -14.03 -27.24 22.98
CA MET A 1 -13.88 -26.69 21.61
C MET A 1 -14.46 -27.75 20.67
N SER A 2 -15.41 -27.42 19.78
CA SER A 2 -15.98 -28.42 18.86
C SER A 2 -14.99 -28.72 17.71
N ASN A 3 -15.04 -29.93 17.16
CA ASN A 3 -14.19 -30.33 16.02
C ASN A 3 -14.39 -29.39 14.82
N ASP A 4 -15.62 -28.94 14.56
CA ASP A 4 -15.92 -27.99 13.50
C ASP A 4 -15.20 -26.64 13.69
N ASN A 5 -15.15 -26.13 14.92
CA ASN A 5 -14.44 -24.88 15.22
C ASN A 5 -12.94 -25.03 15.00
N VAL A 6 -12.35 -26.19 15.30
CA VAL A 6 -10.92 -26.45 15.05
C VAL A 6 -10.65 -26.50 13.56
N ALA A 7 -11.48 -27.17 12.76
CA ALA A 7 -11.34 -27.23 11.31
C ALA A 7 -11.42 -25.83 10.66
N VAL A 8 -12.35 -24.98 11.11
CA VAL A 8 -12.47 -23.60 10.64
C VAL A 8 -11.23 -22.77 11.04
N LEU A 9 -10.74 -22.88 12.27
CA LEU A 9 -9.57 -22.13 12.74
C LEU A 9 -8.29 -22.54 12.03
N THR A 10 -8.07 -23.84 11.85
CA THR A 10 -6.89 -24.37 11.16
C THR A 10 -6.85 -23.95 9.70
N THR A 11 -7.98 -24.04 8.98
CA THR A 11 -8.08 -23.58 7.58
C THR A 11 -7.88 -22.07 7.46
N LEU A 12 -8.48 -21.28 8.35
CA LEU A 12 -8.32 -19.82 8.33
C LEU A 12 -6.88 -19.38 8.63
N ASN A 13 -6.24 -19.98 9.63
CA ASN A 13 -4.83 -19.73 9.93
C ASN A 13 -3.92 -20.16 8.77
N ALA A 14 -4.22 -21.26 8.08
CA ALA A 14 -3.47 -21.69 6.90
C ALA A 14 -3.61 -20.68 5.74
N ALA A 15 -4.82 -20.20 5.47
CA ALA A 15 -5.07 -19.18 4.45
C ALA A 15 -4.31 -17.87 4.76
N VAL A 16 -4.34 -17.43 6.02
CA VAL A 16 -3.61 -16.26 6.53
C VAL A 16 -2.10 -16.41 6.31
N LEU A 17 -1.54 -17.58 6.64
CA LEU A 17 -0.12 -17.88 6.42
C LEU A 17 0.25 -17.82 4.93
N VAL A 18 -0.56 -18.42 4.05
CA VAL A 18 -0.31 -18.43 2.60
C VAL A 18 -0.35 -17.00 2.03
N ILE A 19 -1.44 -16.27 2.29
CA ILE A 19 -1.62 -14.90 1.78
C ILE A 19 -0.51 -14.00 2.29
N GLY A 20 -0.23 -14.07 3.59
CA GLY A 20 0.82 -13.27 4.22
C GLY A 20 2.20 -13.59 3.67
N THR A 21 2.52 -14.87 3.47
CA THR A 21 3.82 -15.28 2.90
C THR A 21 3.99 -14.75 1.48
N VAL A 22 2.95 -14.82 0.65
CA VAL A 22 3.00 -14.28 -0.73
C VAL A 22 3.22 -12.77 -0.72
N GLN A 23 2.46 -12.03 0.10
CA GLN A 23 2.59 -10.58 0.22
C GLN A 23 3.98 -10.18 0.74
N TYR A 24 4.45 -10.85 1.79
CA TYR A 24 5.76 -10.62 2.38
C TYR A 24 6.89 -10.90 1.38
N THR A 25 6.82 -11.98 0.62
CA THR A 25 7.85 -12.33 -0.38
C THR A 25 7.93 -11.28 -1.48
N GLN A 26 6.78 -10.78 -1.97
CA GLN A 26 6.76 -9.70 -2.96
C GLN A 26 7.32 -8.40 -2.40
N MET A 27 6.98 -8.06 -1.16
CA MET A 27 7.51 -6.88 -0.49
C MET A 27 9.02 -6.97 -0.28
N LEU A 28 9.51 -8.12 0.18
CA LEU A 28 10.92 -8.37 0.42
C LEU A 28 11.73 -8.27 -0.87
N ARG A 29 11.24 -8.85 -1.98
CA ARG A 29 11.89 -8.71 -3.30
C ARG A 29 12.02 -7.26 -3.73
N ARG A 30 10.92 -6.49 -3.67
CA ARG A 30 10.92 -5.05 -3.99
C ARG A 30 11.86 -4.26 -3.08
N SER A 31 11.90 -4.59 -1.79
CA SER A 31 12.80 -3.96 -0.82
C SER A 31 14.26 -4.27 -1.13
N HIS A 32 14.58 -5.53 -1.45
CA HIS A 32 15.92 -5.94 -1.86
C HIS A 32 16.35 -5.23 -3.13
N GLU A 33 15.53 -5.23 -4.17
CA GLU A 33 15.80 -4.54 -5.43
C GLU A 33 16.06 -3.05 -5.22
N ALA A 34 15.22 -2.37 -4.44
CA ALA A 34 15.39 -0.96 -4.10
C ALA A 34 16.69 -0.71 -3.32
N ASN A 35 17.00 -1.56 -2.33
CA ASN A 35 18.24 -1.45 -1.56
C ASN A 35 19.49 -1.74 -2.40
N HIS A 36 19.43 -2.71 -3.32
CA HIS A 36 20.52 -3.00 -4.24
C HIS A 36 20.75 -1.85 -5.21
N ALA A 37 19.69 -1.27 -5.76
CA ALA A 37 19.78 -0.08 -6.62
C ALA A 37 20.41 1.09 -5.87
N LEU A 38 19.94 1.39 -4.66
CA LEU A 38 20.50 2.44 -3.80
C LEU A 38 21.96 2.17 -3.41
N SER A 39 22.31 0.91 -3.12
CA SER A 39 23.67 0.52 -2.78
C SER A 39 24.63 0.69 -3.96
N ARG A 40 24.21 0.27 -5.16
CA ARG A 40 24.97 0.50 -6.41
C ARG A 40 25.20 1.98 -6.64
N GLU A 41 24.15 2.79 -6.53
CA GLU A 41 24.25 4.24 -6.72
C GLU A 41 25.21 4.87 -5.69
N ARG A 42 25.11 4.51 -4.41
CA ARG A 42 26.05 4.97 -3.36
C ARG A 42 27.49 4.57 -3.65
N ASN A 43 27.71 3.34 -4.14
CA ASN A 43 29.05 2.87 -4.47
C ASN A 43 29.63 3.60 -5.68
N VAL A 44 28.80 3.90 -6.70
CA VAL A 44 29.23 4.70 -7.85
C VAL A 44 29.58 6.13 -7.42
N THR A 45 28.74 6.79 -6.60
CA THR A 45 29.04 8.13 -6.08
C THR A 45 30.32 8.12 -5.23
N ARG A 46 30.49 7.13 -4.35
CA ARG A 46 31.71 6.99 -3.55
C ARG A 46 32.96 6.75 -4.42
N ALA A 47 32.86 5.91 -5.43
CA ALA A 47 33.97 5.65 -6.35
C ALA A 47 34.38 6.93 -7.08
N ARG A 48 33.42 7.73 -7.56
CA ARG A 48 33.69 9.04 -8.19
C ARG A 48 34.35 10.03 -7.23
N LEU A 49 33.88 10.10 -5.98
CA LEU A 49 34.48 10.97 -4.97
C LEU A 49 35.91 10.53 -4.61
N LEU A 50 36.16 9.23 -4.49
CA LEU A 50 37.50 8.68 -4.25
C LEU A 50 38.44 8.97 -5.43
N ASP A 51 37.96 8.85 -6.66
CA ASP A 51 38.72 9.15 -7.88
C ASP A 51 38.98 10.67 -8.04
N ALA A 52 38.05 11.54 -7.62
CA ALA A 52 38.31 12.98 -7.58
C ALA A 52 39.39 13.33 -6.54
N MET A 53 39.30 12.74 -5.34
CA MET A 53 40.29 12.95 -4.27
C MET A 53 41.67 12.38 -4.63
N SER A 54 41.75 11.23 -5.31
CA SER A 54 43.04 10.64 -5.73
C SER A 54 43.75 11.50 -6.78
N ARG A 55 43.01 12.31 -7.55
CA ARG A 55 43.52 13.29 -8.51
C ARG A 55 43.80 14.66 -7.88
N GLY A 56 43.64 14.81 -6.57
CA GLY A 56 43.83 16.07 -5.84
C GLY A 56 42.75 17.12 -6.12
N VAL A 57 41.60 16.72 -6.68
CA VAL A 57 40.45 17.62 -6.93
C VAL A 57 39.53 17.60 -5.73
N GLU A 58 39.14 18.79 -5.26
CA GLU A 58 38.23 18.92 -4.12
C GLU A 58 36.83 18.42 -4.49
N PRO A 59 36.24 17.47 -3.74
CA PRO A 59 34.95 16.89 -4.07
C PRO A 59 33.81 17.91 -3.92
N PRO A 60 32.76 17.85 -4.78
CA PRO A 60 31.62 18.75 -4.68
C PRO A 60 30.90 18.59 -3.33
N VAL A 61 30.70 19.70 -2.61
CA VAL A 61 29.98 19.73 -1.32
C VAL A 61 28.56 19.15 -1.43
N ALA A 62 27.92 19.33 -2.59
CA ALA A 62 26.60 18.77 -2.89
C ALA A 62 26.56 17.23 -2.83
N ASP A 63 27.62 16.56 -3.31
CA ASP A 63 27.69 15.09 -3.32
C ASP A 63 27.94 14.53 -1.91
N LEU A 64 28.71 15.25 -1.10
CA LEU A 64 28.93 14.92 0.31
C LEU A 64 27.65 15.07 1.14
N LEU A 65 26.88 16.14 0.91
CA LEU A 65 25.59 16.36 1.55
C LEU A 65 24.55 15.31 1.12
N ALA A 66 24.52 14.94 -0.17
CA ALA A 66 23.63 13.90 -0.67
C ALA A 66 23.90 12.53 0.00
N LEU A 67 25.17 12.21 0.28
CA LEU A 67 25.56 10.99 1.01
C LEU A 67 25.12 11.03 2.49
N ARG A 68 25.17 12.21 3.13
CA ARG A 68 24.76 12.42 4.52
C ARG A 68 23.24 12.31 4.68
N ASP A 69 22.49 13.01 3.84
CA ASP A 69 21.02 13.07 3.93
C ASP A 69 20.35 11.72 3.60
N ARG A 70 20.96 10.93 2.69
CA ARG A 70 20.48 9.56 2.40
C ARG A 70 20.62 8.62 3.59
N ARG A 71 21.53 8.88 4.55
CA ARG A 71 21.72 8.06 5.75
C ARG A 71 20.59 8.25 6.76
N VAL A 72 20.02 9.46 6.83
CA VAL A 72 18.97 9.82 7.80
C VAL A 72 17.59 9.30 7.38
N ARG A 73 17.35 9.12 6.08
CA ARG A 73 16.04 8.67 5.56
C ARG A 73 15.74 7.18 5.77
N GLN A 74 16.72 6.35 6.14
CA GLN A 74 16.50 4.93 6.46
C GLN A 74 16.16 4.75 7.95
N ALA A 75 15.03 5.30 8.40
CA ALA A 75 14.64 5.29 9.81
C ALA A 75 14.13 3.92 10.32
N ILE A 76 13.70 3.02 9.42
CA ILE A 76 13.27 1.67 9.80
C ILE A 76 14.03 0.66 8.94
N PRO A 77 14.96 -0.12 9.51
CA PRO A 77 15.66 -1.15 8.76
C PRO A 77 14.67 -2.27 8.37
N PRO A 78 14.73 -2.77 7.12
CA PRO A 78 13.84 -3.84 6.64
C PRO A 78 13.96 -5.13 7.46
N SER A 79 15.06 -5.31 8.20
CA SER A 79 15.27 -6.44 9.11
C SER A 79 14.27 -6.47 10.28
N LEU A 80 13.84 -5.31 10.81
CA LEU A 80 12.86 -5.28 11.90
C LEU A 80 11.49 -5.78 11.44
N LEU A 81 11.10 -5.44 10.21
CA LEU A 81 9.86 -5.92 9.63
C LEU A 81 9.92 -7.43 9.36
N SER A 82 11.05 -7.93 8.88
CA SER A 82 11.27 -9.38 8.73
C SER A 82 11.17 -10.13 10.05
N LEU A 83 11.72 -9.55 11.11
CA LEU A 83 11.67 -10.16 12.44
C LEU A 83 10.24 -10.18 12.98
N LEU A 84 9.50 -9.08 12.83
CA LEU A 84 8.09 -9.01 13.21
C LEU A 84 7.25 -10.05 12.46
N TRP A 85 7.43 -10.17 11.15
CA TRP A 85 6.73 -11.16 10.32
C TRP A 85 7.06 -12.60 10.76
N PHE A 86 8.34 -12.87 11.04
CA PHE A 86 8.78 -14.18 11.53
C PHE A 86 8.10 -14.54 12.86
N VAL A 87 7.99 -13.59 13.79
CA VAL A 87 7.31 -13.80 15.08
C VAL A 87 5.82 -14.14 14.87
N ILE A 88 5.14 -13.44 13.96
CA ILE A 88 3.72 -13.71 13.65
C ILE A 88 3.56 -15.12 13.05
N CYS A 89 4.39 -15.47 12.06
CA CYS A 89 4.37 -16.81 11.46
C CYS A 89 4.66 -17.90 12.49
N PHE A 90 5.63 -17.68 13.36
CA PHE A 90 5.98 -18.62 14.43
C PHE A 90 4.82 -18.81 15.42
N MET A 91 4.17 -17.71 15.85
CA MET A 91 2.97 -17.79 16.69
C MET A 91 1.86 -18.59 16.02
N LEU A 92 1.54 -18.30 14.76
CA LEU A 92 0.50 -19.03 14.01
C LEU A 92 0.86 -20.51 13.87
N LEU A 93 2.10 -20.85 13.52
CA LEU A 93 2.54 -22.23 13.39
C LEU A 93 2.48 -22.98 14.73
N SER A 94 2.90 -22.33 15.82
CA SER A 94 2.82 -22.91 17.17
C SER A 94 1.37 -23.20 17.58
N SER A 95 0.43 -22.31 17.22
CA SER A 95 -1.00 -22.52 17.47
C SER A 95 -1.57 -23.72 16.69
N GLN A 96 -1.13 -23.90 15.43
CA GLN A 96 -1.51 -25.03 14.58
C GLN A 96 -1.00 -26.36 15.15
N LEU A 97 0.27 -26.40 15.56
CA LEU A 97 0.88 -27.58 16.19
C LEU A 97 0.18 -27.94 17.50
N ALA A 98 -0.21 -26.93 18.29
CA ALA A 98 -0.92 -27.15 19.54
C ALA A 98 -2.34 -27.69 19.30
N MET A 99 -3.06 -27.19 18.28
CA MET A 99 -4.36 -27.74 17.87
C MET A 99 -4.24 -29.17 17.32
N LEU A 100 -3.25 -29.44 16.46
CA LEU A 100 -2.97 -30.78 15.93
C LEU A 100 -2.64 -31.77 17.06
N ARG A 101 -1.82 -31.35 18.03
CA ARG A 101 -1.50 -32.16 19.21
C ARG A 101 -2.75 -32.45 20.04
N TRP A 102 -3.63 -31.46 20.23
CA TRP A 102 -4.87 -31.63 20.98
C TRP A 102 -5.85 -32.59 20.27
N ILE A 103 -5.99 -32.51 18.94
CA ILE A 103 -6.80 -33.47 18.16
C ILE A 103 -6.19 -34.88 18.22
N GLY A 104 -4.86 -34.97 18.19
CA GLY A 104 -4.14 -36.25 18.17
C GLY A 104 -4.08 -36.97 19.52
N THR A 105 -4.40 -36.31 20.63
CA THR A 105 -4.46 -36.95 21.96
C THR A 105 -5.80 -37.64 22.17
N ALA A 106 -5.78 -38.92 22.56
CA ALA A 106 -6.97 -39.76 22.72
C ALA A 106 -7.95 -39.29 23.84
N ASP A 107 -7.47 -38.51 24.81
CA ASP A 107 -8.30 -37.90 25.86
C ASP A 107 -8.58 -36.42 25.54
N VAL A 108 -9.67 -36.19 24.81
CA VAL A 108 -10.12 -34.85 24.43
C VAL A 108 -10.82 -34.17 25.61
N GLY A 109 -10.05 -33.84 26.64
CA GLY A 109 -10.51 -33.00 27.75
C GLY A 109 -10.77 -31.56 27.29
N PRO A 110 -11.69 -30.83 27.93
CA PRO A 110 -11.91 -29.42 27.62
C PRO A 110 -10.63 -28.62 27.90
N ALA A 111 -10.05 -28.03 26.84
CA ALA A 111 -8.86 -27.17 26.92
C ALA A 111 -9.23 -25.69 26.71
N PRO A 112 -9.77 -25.00 27.74
CA PRO A 112 -10.22 -23.61 27.62
C PRO A 112 -9.07 -22.63 27.34
N GLU A 113 -7.86 -22.92 27.83
CA GLU A 113 -6.70 -22.07 27.60
C GLU A 113 -6.26 -22.06 26.13
N LEU A 114 -6.32 -23.22 25.48
CA LEU A 114 -5.98 -23.35 24.06
C LEU A 114 -6.95 -22.55 23.20
N ALA A 115 -8.25 -22.65 23.51
CA ALA A 115 -9.29 -21.90 22.83
C ALA A 115 -9.09 -20.39 22.99
N ARG A 116 -8.80 -19.91 24.21
CA ARG A 116 -8.54 -18.50 24.48
C ARG A 116 -7.30 -17.99 23.73
N PHE A 117 -6.23 -18.76 23.69
CA PHE A 117 -5.02 -18.42 22.96
C PHE A 117 -5.27 -18.30 21.45
N CYS A 118 -5.98 -19.28 20.85
CA CYS A 118 -6.32 -19.24 19.43
C CYS A 118 -7.25 -18.06 19.11
N TYR A 119 -8.22 -17.78 19.98
CA TYR A 119 -9.18 -16.70 19.78
C TYR A 119 -8.53 -15.30 19.82
N VAL A 120 -7.40 -15.14 20.51
CA VAL A 120 -6.65 -13.86 20.55
C VAL A 120 -5.62 -13.79 19.43
N THR A 121 -4.91 -14.88 19.15
CA THR A 121 -3.81 -14.89 18.17
C THR A 121 -4.32 -14.77 16.72
N THR A 122 -5.42 -15.44 16.37
CA THR A 122 -5.99 -15.39 15.03
C THR A 122 -6.43 -13.97 14.60
N PRO A 123 -7.30 -13.25 15.32
CA PRO A 123 -7.65 -11.87 14.95
C PRO A 123 -6.45 -10.93 15.05
N GLY A 124 -5.53 -11.14 16.00
CA GLY A 124 -4.29 -10.37 16.07
C GLY A 124 -3.45 -10.48 14.79
N ALA A 125 -3.30 -11.70 14.26
CA ALA A 125 -2.61 -11.92 12.99
C ALA A 125 -3.35 -11.32 11.79
N ILE A 126 -4.68 -11.42 11.74
CA ILE A 126 -5.50 -10.78 10.69
C ILE A 126 -5.36 -9.27 10.75
N SER A 127 -5.47 -8.67 11.94
CA SER A 127 -5.30 -7.22 12.12
C SER A 127 -3.90 -6.77 11.73
N ALA A 128 -2.85 -7.54 12.05
CA ALA A 128 -1.49 -7.24 11.62
C ALA A 128 -1.37 -7.24 10.08
N LEU A 129 -1.94 -8.24 9.40
CA LEU A 129 -1.98 -8.30 7.94
C LEU A 129 -2.72 -7.12 7.31
N VAL A 130 -3.90 -6.79 7.82
CA VAL A 130 -4.69 -5.66 7.31
C VAL A 130 -3.94 -4.35 7.54
N THR A 131 -3.35 -4.18 8.72
CA THR A 131 -2.57 -2.98 9.08
C THR A 131 -1.34 -2.84 8.19
N GLU A 132 -0.63 -3.94 7.90
CA GLU A 132 0.50 -3.96 6.97
C GLU A 132 0.07 -3.56 5.56
N GLY A 133 -1.01 -4.14 5.03
CA GLY A 133 -1.56 -3.79 3.73
C GLY A 133 -1.94 -2.29 3.63
N LEU A 134 -2.58 -1.77 4.67
CA LEU A 134 -2.95 -0.36 4.77
C LEU A 134 -1.72 0.56 4.89
N LEU A 135 -0.72 0.19 5.70
CA LEU A 135 0.51 0.97 5.84
C LEU A 135 1.28 1.00 4.51
N ALA A 136 1.46 -0.15 3.85
CA ALA A 136 2.17 -0.25 2.59
C ALA A 136 1.50 0.62 1.50
N SER A 137 0.17 0.58 1.43
CA SER A 137 -0.61 1.44 0.52
C SER A 137 -0.45 2.91 0.86
N SER A 138 -0.57 3.26 2.15
CA SER A 138 -0.44 4.65 2.63
C SER A 138 0.96 5.22 2.38
N VAL A 139 2.01 4.43 2.60
CA VAL A 139 3.39 4.84 2.35
C VAL A 139 3.62 5.10 0.86
N ARG A 140 3.09 4.24 -0.02
CA ARG A 140 3.17 4.48 -1.48
C ARG A 140 2.45 5.76 -1.88
N PHE A 141 1.23 5.93 -1.38
CA PHE A 141 0.45 7.14 -1.65
C PHE A 141 1.15 8.41 -1.16
N LEU A 142 1.74 8.39 0.05
CA LEU A 142 2.53 9.50 0.55
C LEU A 142 3.81 9.74 -0.24
N ALA A 143 4.51 8.68 -0.65
CA ALA A 143 5.73 8.79 -1.44
C ALA A 143 5.44 9.42 -2.82
N GLU A 144 4.38 8.97 -3.48
CA GLU A 144 3.90 9.51 -4.75
C GLU A 144 3.50 10.98 -4.62
N ARG A 145 2.71 11.31 -3.58
CA ARG A 145 2.32 12.69 -3.29
C ARG A 145 3.52 13.58 -2.97
N ARG A 146 4.52 13.07 -2.25
CA ARG A 146 5.77 13.79 -1.97
C ARG A 146 6.58 14.01 -3.25
N ARG A 147 6.62 13.03 -4.16
CA ARG A 147 7.31 13.14 -5.45
C ARG A 147 6.63 14.19 -6.33
N ILE A 148 5.31 14.09 -6.55
CA ILE A 148 4.54 15.07 -7.32
C ILE A 148 4.73 16.48 -6.74
N ARG A 149 4.67 16.59 -5.41
CA ARG A 149 4.93 17.86 -4.74
C ARG A 149 6.34 18.33 -5.07
N ARG A 150 7.37 17.52 -4.85
CA ARG A 150 8.76 17.89 -5.11
C ARG A 150 8.99 18.30 -6.56
N ASP A 151 8.46 17.55 -7.53
CA ASP A 151 8.61 17.84 -8.95
C ASP A 151 7.94 19.19 -9.31
N PHE A 152 6.80 19.50 -8.70
CA PHE A 152 6.17 20.83 -8.79
C PHE A 152 7.04 21.92 -8.15
N TRP A 153 7.71 21.65 -7.02
CA TRP A 153 8.64 22.62 -6.43
C TRP A 153 9.91 22.80 -7.28
N GLU A 154 10.41 21.77 -7.94
CA GLU A 154 11.61 21.86 -8.80
C GLU A 154 11.31 22.55 -10.14
N GLN A 155 10.10 22.43 -10.70
CA GLN A 155 9.75 22.99 -12.01
C GLN A 155 9.36 24.48 -12.02
N TYR A 156 8.79 24.99 -10.92
CA TYR A 156 8.30 26.37 -10.88
C TYR A 156 9.17 27.23 -9.98
N SER A 157 9.48 28.45 -10.41
CA SER A 157 10.21 29.42 -9.56
C SER A 157 9.35 29.88 -8.38
N ASP A 158 9.98 30.38 -7.31
CA ASP A 158 9.24 30.87 -6.12
C ASP A 158 8.19 31.93 -6.49
N GLN A 159 8.52 32.79 -7.46
CA GLN A 159 7.64 33.86 -7.95
C GLN A 159 6.39 33.31 -8.65
N GLN A 160 6.55 32.32 -9.55
CA GLN A 160 5.42 31.68 -10.22
C GLN A 160 4.49 30.96 -9.23
N ARG A 161 5.04 30.41 -8.16
CA ARG A 161 4.25 29.76 -7.10
C ARG A 161 3.48 30.78 -6.27
N GLU A 162 4.04 31.96 -6.06
CA GLU A 162 3.40 33.05 -5.33
C GLU A 162 2.27 33.71 -6.16
N ASP A 163 2.50 33.92 -7.44
CA ASP A 163 1.50 34.40 -8.40
C ASP A 163 0.32 33.40 -8.50
N LEU A 164 0.61 32.11 -8.58
CA LEU A 164 -0.43 31.07 -8.56
C LEU A 164 -1.23 31.11 -7.25
N ARG A 165 -0.56 31.25 -6.10
CA ARG A 165 -1.24 31.37 -4.80
C ARG A 165 -2.10 32.62 -4.71
N ALA A 166 -1.66 33.74 -5.29
CA ALA A 166 -2.41 34.99 -5.34
C ALA A 166 -3.66 34.82 -6.24
N ALA A 167 -3.51 34.24 -7.43
CA ALA A 167 -4.60 33.93 -8.34
C ALA A 167 -5.62 32.95 -7.74
N THR A 168 -5.15 31.92 -7.04
CA THR A 168 -6.04 30.93 -6.38
C THR A 168 -6.80 31.54 -5.21
N ARG A 169 -6.20 32.48 -4.46
CA ARG A 169 -6.89 33.24 -3.39
C ARG A 169 -7.89 34.25 -3.94
N ALA A 170 -7.60 34.85 -5.09
CA ALA A 170 -8.49 35.79 -5.77
C ALA A 170 -9.69 35.09 -6.45
N ALA A 171 -9.53 33.82 -6.83
CA ALA A 171 -10.61 32.98 -7.33
C ALA A 171 -11.60 32.65 -6.20
N ARG A 172 -12.60 33.52 -6.01
CA ARG A 172 -13.77 33.23 -5.19
C ARG A 172 -14.53 32.06 -5.83
N PRO A 173 -15.04 31.07 -5.06
CA PRO A 173 -15.97 30.10 -5.63
C PRO A 173 -17.14 30.88 -6.24
N PRO A 174 -17.60 30.53 -7.45
CA PRO A 174 -18.82 31.12 -7.99
C PRO A 174 -19.90 30.90 -6.93
N ILE A 175 -20.47 31.99 -6.44
CA ILE A 175 -21.67 31.92 -5.60
C ILE A 175 -22.61 31.01 -6.38
N PRO A 176 -23.07 29.88 -5.81
CA PRO A 176 -24.09 29.08 -6.47
C PRO A 176 -25.26 30.02 -6.65
N VAL A 177 -25.40 30.54 -7.87
CA VAL A 177 -26.59 31.27 -8.28
C VAL A 177 -27.65 30.20 -8.12
N HIS A 178 -28.49 30.34 -7.09
CA HIS A 178 -29.75 29.63 -7.05
C HIS A 178 -30.44 30.00 -8.35
N THR A 179 -30.31 29.15 -9.36
CA THR A 179 -31.17 29.17 -10.52
C THR A 179 -32.56 28.96 -9.92
N PRO A 180 -33.45 29.98 -9.92
CA PRO A 180 -34.82 29.71 -9.54
C PRO A 180 -35.33 28.57 -10.43
N PRO A 181 -36.10 27.62 -9.89
CA PRO A 181 -36.54 26.47 -10.66
C PRO A 181 -37.27 26.99 -11.90
N LEU A 182 -36.71 26.69 -13.08
CA LEU A 182 -37.38 26.81 -14.35
C LEU A 182 -38.62 25.92 -14.26
N ALA A 183 -39.72 26.53 -13.88
CA ALA A 183 -41.04 25.97 -13.98
C ALA A 183 -41.27 25.53 -15.44
N LEU A 184 -41.55 24.22 -15.61
CA LEU A 184 -42.48 23.67 -16.60
C LEU A 184 -42.55 24.38 -17.96
N ALA A 185 -41.56 24.17 -18.82
CA ALA A 185 -41.73 24.37 -20.25
C ALA A 185 -40.76 23.46 -21.00
N ASN A 186 -41.12 22.18 -21.14
CA ASN A 186 -40.71 21.29 -22.24
C ASN A 186 -41.27 19.88 -21.96
N SER A 187 -42.59 19.75 -22.09
CA SER A 187 -43.17 18.44 -22.39
C SER A 187 -42.77 18.07 -23.83
N PRO A 188 -42.02 16.98 -24.08
CA PRO A 188 -41.76 16.56 -25.46
C PRO A 188 -43.04 16.03 -26.10
N ALA A 189 -43.31 16.50 -27.33
CA ALA A 189 -44.40 16.05 -28.18
C ALA A 189 -44.24 14.56 -28.57
N PRO A 190 -45.34 13.83 -28.81
CA PRO A 190 -45.31 12.40 -29.15
C PRO A 190 -44.59 12.14 -30.48
N GLN A 191 -43.75 11.09 -30.50
CA GLN A 191 -42.99 10.65 -31.67
C GLN A 191 -43.91 10.05 -32.74
N PRO A 192 -43.65 10.29 -34.03
CA PRO A 192 -44.36 9.63 -35.12
C PRO A 192 -43.93 8.16 -35.25
N THR A 193 -44.91 7.26 -35.22
CA THR A 193 -44.79 5.83 -35.51
C THR A 193 -44.41 5.58 -36.97
N THR A 194 -43.20 5.09 -37.20
CA THR A 194 -42.78 4.57 -38.52
C THR A 194 -43.13 3.08 -38.61
N ASN A 195 -44.19 2.74 -39.34
CA ASN A 195 -44.49 1.36 -39.71
C ASN A 195 -43.45 0.84 -40.72
N PRO A 196 -42.96 -0.41 -40.57
CA PRO A 196 -42.06 -1.01 -41.55
C PRO A 196 -42.78 -1.39 -42.86
N PRO A 197 -42.11 -1.37 -44.02
CA PRO A 197 -42.69 -1.73 -45.30
C PRO A 197 -42.97 -3.23 -45.41
N ILE A 198 -44.14 -3.55 -45.98
CA ILE A 198 -44.62 -4.89 -46.31
C ILE A 198 -43.83 -5.40 -47.53
N GLU A 199 -43.13 -6.52 -47.39
CA GLU A 199 -42.54 -7.26 -48.52
C GLU A 199 -43.65 -7.88 -49.39
N PRO A 200 -43.62 -7.69 -50.72
CA PRO A 200 -44.50 -8.40 -51.63
C PRO A 200 -43.93 -9.79 -51.98
N THR A 201 -44.63 -10.81 -51.51
CA THR A 201 -44.52 -12.20 -51.97
C THR A 201 -45.05 -12.30 -53.41
N THR A 202 -44.21 -12.70 -54.37
CA THR A 202 -44.66 -13.11 -55.72
C THR A 202 -44.77 -14.64 -55.80
N PRO A 203 -45.75 -15.15 -56.57
CA PRO A 203 -46.10 -16.58 -56.68
C PRO A 203 -45.17 -17.40 -57.56
#